data_AF-A0A411AFG8-F1
#
_entry.id   AF-A0A411AFG8-F1
#
_cell.length_a   1.000
_cell.length_b   1.000
_cell.length_c   1.000
_cell.angle_alpha   90.00
_cell.angle_beta   90.00
_cell.angle_gamma   90.00
#
_symmetry.space_group_name_H-M   'P 1'
#
loop_
_entity.id
_entity.type
_entity.pdbx_description
1 polymer ?
#
loop_
_entity_poly.entity_id
_entity_poly.type
_entity_poly.pdbx_seq_one_letter_code
_entity_poly.pdbx_strand_id
1 'polypeptide(L)' 'MLIKSFFVMHFLAAVVLVSIVSIANALNKNDFPSHFLFGASTSAYQVEGAANEDGRKPSIWDTFAHAGNAGLYKGNG' A
#
# COMPACT_ATOMS: atom_id res chain seq x y z
N MET A 1 -31.11 34.54 -20.05
CA MET A 1 -30.08 33.56 -20.48
C MET A 1 -29.12 33.20 -19.35
N LEU A 2 -28.70 34.14 -18.50
CA LEU A 2 -27.75 33.91 -17.40
C LEU A 2 -28.20 32.87 -16.35
N ILE A 3 -29.44 32.96 -15.86
CA ILE A 3 -29.97 32.06 -14.81
C ILE A 3 -30.09 30.61 -15.33
N LYS A 4 -30.54 30.43 -16.57
CA LYS A 4 -30.60 29.10 -17.21
C LYS A 4 -29.21 28.48 -17.35
N SER A 5 -28.19 29.29 -17.66
CA SER A 5 -26.80 28.84 -17.73
C SER A 5 -26.27 28.36 -16.37
N PHE A 6 -26.59 29.06 -15.27
CA PHE A 6 -26.18 28.65 -13.93
C PHE A 6 -26.72 27.27 -13.53
N PHE A 7 -28.00 27.00 -13.81
CA PHE A 7 -28.61 25.69 -13.56
C PHE A 7 -28.01 24.57 -14.41
N VAL A 8 -27.72 24.85 -15.69
CA VAL A 8 -27.06 23.89 -16.60
C VAL A 8 -25.64 23.57 -16.12
N MET A 9 -24.88 24.58 -15.69
CA MET A 9 -23.52 24.36 -15.18
C MET A 9 -23.50 23.56 -13.87
N HIS A 10 -24.43 23.81 -12.94
CA HIS A 10 -24.55 23.02 -11.71
C HIS A 10 -24.96 21.58 -11.98
N PHE A 11 -25.88 21.38 -12.93
CA PHE A 11 -26.29 20.05 -13.36
C PHE A 11 -25.12 19.28 -14.01
N LEU A 12 -24.37 19.91 -14.91
CA LEU A 12 -23.18 19.30 -15.52
C LEU A 12 -22.10 19.00 -14.49
N ALA A 13 -21.83 19.90 -13.55
CA ALA A 13 -20.88 19.67 -12.46
C ALA A 13 -21.32 18.50 -11.56
N ALA A 14 -22.62 18.40 -11.26
CA ALA A 14 -23.18 17.28 -10.51
C ALA A 14 -23.05 15.95 -11.26
N VAL A 15 -23.29 15.92 -12.58
CA VAL A 15 -23.12 14.73 -13.42
C VAL A 15 -21.65 14.29 -13.47
N VAL A 16 -20.73 15.23 -13.62
CA VAL A 16 -19.28 14.96 -13.59
C VAL A 16 -18.86 14.40 -12.23
N LEU A 17 -19.35 15.00 -11.14
CA LEU A 17 -19.06 14.53 -9.77
C LEU A 17 -19.57 13.11 -9.53
N VAL A 18 -20.82 12.79 -9.92
CA VAL A 18 -21.40 11.44 -9.79
C VAL A 18 -20.63 10.41 -10.61
N SER A 19 -20.19 10.78 -11.81
CA SER A 19 -19.40 9.91 -12.69
C SER A 19 -18.02 9.61 -12.09
N ILE A 20 -17.36 10.61 -11.49
CA ILE A 20 -16.06 10.44 -10.82
C ILE A 20 -16.19 9.55 -9.57
N VAL A 21 -17.23 9.75 -8.75
CA VAL A 21 -17.49 8.91 -7.57
C VAL A 21 -17.73 7.44 -7.97
N SER A 22 -18.38 7.19 -9.10
CA SER A 22 -18.63 5.83 -9.59
C SER A 22 -17.35 5.12 -10.04
N ILE A 23 -16.36 5.86 -10.55
CA ILE A 23 -15.04 5.31 -10.94
C ILE A 23 -14.17 5.05 -9.70
N ALA A 24 -14.35 5.78 -8.60
CA ALA A 24 -13.57 5.59 -7.37
C ALA A 24 -13.81 4.22 -6.70
N ASN A 25 -14.92 3.53 -7.03
CA ASN A 25 -15.26 2.20 -6.52
C ASN A 25 -14.71 1.07 -7.42
N ALA A 26 -13.58 1.29 -8.08
CA ALA A 26 -13.10 0.48 -9.21
C ALA A 26 -12.88 -1.02 -8.95
N LEU A 27 -12.87 -1.51 -7.70
CA LEU A 27 -12.72 -2.94 -7.39
C LEU A 27 -13.50 -3.32 -6.13
N ASN A 28 -14.27 -4.40 -6.22
CA ASN A 28 -15.04 -5.02 -5.14
C ASN A 28 -14.59 -6.48 -4.94
N LYS A 29 -14.81 -7.04 -3.74
CA LYS A 29 -14.60 -8.48 -3.47
C LYS A 29 -15.33 -9.38 -4.47
N ASN A 30 -16.51 -8.97 -4.92
CA ASN A 30 -17.34 -9.74 -5.86
C ASN A 30 -16.74 -9.85 -7.27
N ASP A 31 -15.70 -9.08 -7.58
CA ASP A 31 -14.98 -9.16 -8.86
C ASP A 31 -14.00 -10.35 -8.90
N PHE A 32 -13.80 -11.04 -7.77
CA PHE A 32 -12.93 -12.19 -7.62
C PHE A 32 -13.75 -13.49 -7.43
N PRO A 33 -13.22 -14.67 -7.81
CA PRO A 33 -13.89 -15.94 -7.56
C PRO A 33 -14.27 -16.13 -6.09
N SER A 34 -15.35 -16.88 -5.82
CA SER A 34 -15.85 -17.14 -4.46
C SER A 34 -14.81 -17.72 -3.50
N HIS A 35 -13.78 -18.38 -4.04
CA HIS A 35 -12.70 -19.03 -3.29
C HIS A 35 -11.37 -18.27 -3.35
N PHE A 36 -11.38 -17.04 -3.85
CA PHE A 36 -10.18 -16.21 -3.88
C PHE A 36 -9.76 -15.84 -2.45
N LEU A 37 -8.49 -16.09 -2.12
CA LEU A 37 -7.94 -15.78 -0.80
C LEU A 37 -7.20 -14.45 -0.83
N PHE A 38 -7.68 -13.51 -0.02
CA PHE A 38 -6.94 -12.30 0.31
C PHE A 38 -6.24 -12.50 1.65
N GLY A 39 -4.99 -12.07 1.74
CA GLY A 39 -4.22 -12.16 2.96
C GLY A 39 -3.06 -11.17 2.95
N ALA A 40 -2.34 -11.11 4.06
CA ALA A 40 -1.10 -10.39 4.22
C ALA A 40 -0.03 -11.34 4.76
N SER A 41 1.24 -11.06 4.50
CA SER A 41 2.38 -11.83 5.01
C SER A 41 3.45 -10.92 5.59
N THR A 42 4.19 -11.44 6.58
CA THR A 42 5.38 -10.81 7.15
C THR A 42 6.54 -11.80 7.12
N SER A 43 7.75 -11.34 7.46
CA SER A 43 8.89 -12.21 7.72
C SER A 43 9.42 -12.00 9.13
N ALA A 44 9.96 -13.05 9.75
CA ALA A 44 10.38 -13.06 11.15
C ALA A 44 11.32 -11.89 11.49
N TYR A 45 12.41 -11.72 10.72
CA TYR A 45 13.40 -10.67 10.99
C TYR A 45 12.84 -9.25 10.88
N GLN A 46 11.83 -9.04 10.03
CA GLN A 46 11.24 -7.72 9.82
C GLN A 46 10.30 -7.29 10.95
N VAL A 47 9.66 -8.23 11.67
CA VAL A 47 8.57 -7.88 12.60
C VAL A 47 8.68 -8.43 14.01
N GLU A 48 9.44 -9.51 14.26
CA GLU A 48 9.46 -10.14 15.59
C GLU A 48 10.28 -9.34 16.61
N GLY A 49 11.42 -8.80 16.20
CA GLY A 49 12.38 -8.21 17.14
C GLY A 49 13.03 -9.29 18.02
N ALA A 50 13.16 -9.01 19.33
CA ALA A 50 13.65 -9.97 20.35
C ALA A 50 14.92 -10.74 19.93
N ALA A 51 15.82 -10.07 19.20
CA ALA A 51 16.91 -10.74 18.49
C ALA A 51 17.91 -11.46 19.42
N ASN A 52 17.97 -11.05 20.69
CA ASN A 52 18.87 -11.57 21.72
C ASN A 52 18.13 -12.11 22.97
N GLU A 53 16.84 -12.42 22.84
CA GLU A 53 16.00 -12.88 23.96
C GLU A 53 15.73 -14.39 23.87
N ASP A 54 15.34 -15.00 25.00
CA ASP A 54 14.80 -16.36 25.10
C ASP A 54 15.60 -17.48 24.40
N GLY A 55 16.92 -17.31 24.32
CA GLY A 55 17.82 -18.31 23.73
C GLY A 55 17.76 -18.40 22.20
N ARG A 56 17.15 -17.42 21.51
CA ARG A 56 17.23 -17.28 20.05
C ARG A 56 18.70 -17.21 19.62
N LYS A 57 19.06 -17.96 18.58
CA LYS A 57 20.41 -17.90 17.99
C LYS A 57 20.47 -16.85 16.87
N PRO A 58 21.64 -16.18 16.67
CA PRO A 58 21.82 -15.21 15.59
C PRO A 58 21.57 -15.82 14.21
N SER A 59 20.88 -15.07 13.36
CA SER A 59 20.73 -15.33 11.93
C SER A 59 21.81 -14.62 11.12
N ILE A 60 21.93 -14.93 9.83
CA ILE A 60 22.81 -14.20 8.91
C ILE A 60 22.43 -12.70 8.86
N TRP A 61 21.13 -12.39 8.95
CA TRP A 61 20.65 -11.00 8.98
C TRP A 61 21.12 -10.25 10.22
N ASP A 62 21.19 -10.91 11.38
CA ASP A 62 21.76 -10.33 12.59
C ASP A 62 23.23 -9.95 12.36
N THR A 63 24.03 -10.87 11.84
CA THR A 63 25.45 -10.60 11.53
C THR A 63 25.59 -9.46 10.54
N PHE A 64 24.82 -9.47 9.45
CA PHE A 64 24.90 -8.45 8.41
C PHE A 64 24.49 -7.06 8.91
N ALA A 65 23.36 -6.95 9.61
CA ALA A 65 22.83 -5.66 10.08
C ALA A 65 23.73 -5.03 11.14
N HIS A 66 24.31 -5.83 12.04
CA HIS A 66 25.21 -5.35 13.09
C HIS A 66 26.65 -5.10 12.59
N ALA A 67 27.02 -5.57 11.39
CA ALA A 67 28.36 -5.37 10.84
C ALA A 67 28.71 -3.90 10.52
N GLY A 68 27.76 -2.96 10.63
CA GLY A 68 28.02 -1.53 10.40
C GLY A 68 28.27 -1.17 8.93
N ASN A 69 27.99 -2.08 8.00
CA ASN A 69 28.32 -1.96 6.58
C ASN A 69 27.37 -1.04 5.78
N ALA A 70 26.46 -0.31 6.45
CA ALA A 70 25.55 0.64 5.79
C ALA A 70 26.28 1.72 4.96
N GLY A 71 27.60 1.89 5.15
CA GLY A 71 28.45 2.78 4.35
C GLY A 71 29.49 2.10 3.45
N LEU A 72 29.56 0.76 3.36
CA LEU A 72 30.61 0.07 2.58
C LEU A 72 30.22 -0.27 1.13
N TYR A 73 28.94 -0.13 0.76
CA TYR A 73 28.56 -0.08 -0.64
C TYR A 73 28.91 1.31 -1.21
N LYS A 74 30.21 1.53 -1.49
CA LYS A 74 30.60 2.52 -2.49
C LYS A 74 30.15 1.97 -3.84
N GLY A 75 28.93 2.31 -4.25
CA GLY A 75 28.52 2.12 -5.64
C GLY A 75 29.57 2.72 -6.55
N ASN A 76 30.06 1.94 -7.50
CA ASN A 76 30.97 2.37 -8.55
C ASN A 76 30.18 3.01 -9.71
N GLY A 77 29.28 3.94 -9.37
CA GLY A 77 28.61 4.84 -10.32
C GLY A 77 29.30 6.19 -10.32
#